data_AF-A0A7J3R048-F1
#
_entry.id   AF-A0A7J3R048-F1
#
_cell.length_a   1.000
_cell.length_b   1.000
_cell.length_c   1.000
_cell.angle_alpha   90.00
_cell.angle_beta   90.00
_cell.angle_gamma   90.00
#
_symmetry.space_group_name_H-M   'P 1'
#
loop_
_entity.id
_entity.type
_entity.pdbx_description
1 polymer ?
#
loop_
_entity_poly.entity_id
_entity_poly.type
_entity_poly.pdbx_seq_one_letter_code
_entity_poly.pdbx_strand_id
1 'polypeptide(L)'
;RDIFAPVAAHLAKGAAYEKLGPEIADVVKPTFAAPRKVGDSLLGEVVHVDDFGNIITNIREEEIVKLKLKGEAKIKVDSSFLKLKLCRTYADVERSQFLSLIGSHGYFEVAMNQGNAAKELGVRAGDKVRVSCT
;
A
#
# COMPACT_ATOMS: atom_id res chain seq x y z
N ARG A 1 -7.51 24.22 9.32
CA ARG A 1 -7.38 23.73 10.73
C ARG A 1 -8.68 23.93 11.50
N ASP A 2 -9.49 24.88 11.06
CA ASP A 2 -10.53 25.52 11.86
C ASP A 2 -11.89 24.79 11.82
N ILE A 3 -11.93 23.63 11.15
CA ILE A 3 -13.12 22.78 11.04
C ILE A 3 -12.86 21.46 11.77
N PHE A 4 -11.92 20.63 11.29
CA PHE A 4 -11.70 19.29 11.85
C PHE A 4 -11.25 19.29 13.32
N ALA A 5 -10.31 20.15 13.71
CA ALA A 5 -9.77 20.14 15.08
C ALA A 5 -10.82 20.57 16.14
N PRO A 6 -11.57 21.68 15.96
CA PRO A 6 -12.67 22.02 16.86
C PRO A 6 -13.77 20.97 16.90
N VAL A 7 -14.16 20.41 15.75
CA VAL A 7 -15.19 19.35 15.68
C VAL A 7 -14.75 18.12 16.47
N ALA A 8 -13.50 17.66 16.30
CA ALA A 8 -12.97 16.54 17.07
C ALA A 8 -12.96 16.83 18.58
N ALA A 9 -12.63 18.06 18.98
CA ALA A 9 -12.66 18.46 20.39
C ALA A 9 -14.08 18.48 20.97
N HIS A 10 -15.08 18.92 20.21
CA HIS A 10 -16.48 18.85 20.63
C HIS A 10 -16.97 17.41 20.78
N LEU A 11 -16.65 16.54 19.81
CA LEU A 11 -16.96 15.11 19.89
C LEU A 11 -16.30 14.45 21.10
N ALA A 12 -15.02 14.73 21.36
CA ALA A 12 -14.29 14.21 22.51
C ALA A 12 -14.89 14.67 23.86
N LYS A 13 -15.55 15.83 23.88
CA LYS A 13 -16.31 16.35 25.04
C LYS A 13 -17.73 15.79 25.15
N GLY A 14 -18.11 14.83 24.29
CA GLY A 14 -19.42 14.17 24.32
C GLY A 14 -20.51 14.90 23.55
N ALA A 15 -20.16 15.82 22.64
CA ALA A 15 -21.16 16.37 21.73
C ALA A 15 -21.71 15.27 20.81
N ALA A 16 -23.03 15.23 20.65
CA ALA A 16 -23.72 14.33 19.72
C ALA A 16 -23.31 14.67 18.27
N TYR A 17 -22.92 13.67 17.48
CA TYR A 17 -22.41 13.89 16.12
C TYR A 17 -23.49 14.41 15.17
N GLU A 18 -24.76 14.12 15.46
CA GLU A 18 -25.94 14.60 14.76
C GLU A 18 -26.09 16.13 14.84
N LYS A 19 -25.43 16.77 15.81
CA LYS A 19 -25.41 18.24 15.94
C LYS A 19 -24.35 18.92 15.09
N LEU A 20 -23.47 18.16 14.43
CA LEU A 20 -22.37 18.70 13.62
C LEU A 20 -22.83 19.13 12.22
N GLY A 21 -24.01 18.70 11.79
CA GLY A 21 -24.58 19.04 10.50
C GLY A 21 -25.57 17.99 10.00
N PRO A 22 -26.15 18.22 8.81
CA PRO A 22 -27.02 17.25 8.18
C PRO A 22 -26.24 15.96 7.83
N GLU A 23 -26.95 14.83 7.85
CA GLU A 23 -26.41 13.57 7.38
C GLU A 23 -26.08 13.64 5.88
N ILE A 24 -24.92 13.11 5.50
CA ILE A 24 -24.47 13.02 4.11
C ILE A 24 -24.28 11.55 3.77
N ALA A 25 -25.04 11.08 2.78
CA ALA A 25 -24.93 9.71 2.27
C ALA A 25 -23.91 9.59 1.11
N ASP A 26 -23.64 10.69 0.41
CA ASP A 26 -22.76 10.72 -0.76
C ASP A 26 -21.39 11.32 -0.42
N VAL A 27 -20.49 10.44 0.02
CA VAL A 27 -19.09 10.81 0.29
C VAL A 27 -18.25 10.62 -0.97
N VAL A 28 -17.40 11.61 -1.28
CA VAL A 28 -16.45 11.50 -2.38
C VAL A 28 -15.50 10.33 -2.11
N LYS A 29 -15.63 9.27 -2.91
CA LYS A 29 -14.72 8.11 -2.91
C LYS A 29 -13.79 8.22 -4.11
N PRO A 30 -12.47 8.37 -3.89
CA PRO A 30 -11.54 8.41 -5.01
C PRO A 30 -11.54 7.11 -5.80
N THR A 31 -11.50 7.20 -7.13
CA THR A 31 -11.67 6.08 -8.08
C THR A 31 -10.47 5.15 -8.17
N PHE A 32 -9.33 5.54 -7.63
CA PHE A 32 -8.05 4.81 -7.70
C PHE A 32 -7.90 3.70 -6.63
N ALA A 33 -8.93 3.43 -5.84
CA ALA A 33 -8.81 2.70 -4.59
C ALA A 33 -8.69 1.17 -4.71
N ALA A 34 -9.10 0.54 -5.81
CA ALA A 34 -9.16 -0.93 -5.88
C ALA A 34 -8.12 -1.50 -6.86
N PRO A 35 -7.24 -2.42 -6.42
CA PRO A 35 -6.41 -3.19 -7.32
C PRO A 35 -7.29 -4.03 -8.26
N ARG A 36 -6.87 -4.16 -9.53
CA ARG A 36 -7.62 -4.89 -10.56
C ARG A 36 -6.86 -6.12 -11.02
N LYS A 37 -7.51 -7.29 -10.98
CA LYS A 37 -6.97 -8.51 -11.59
C LYS A 37 -7.04 -8.43 -13.13
N VAL A 38 -5.93 -8.72 -13.80
CA VAL A 38 -5.79 -8.82 -15.25
C VAL A 38 -5.01 -10.09 -15.57
N GLY A 39 -5.71 -11.12 -16.05
CA GLY A 39 -5.14 -12.46 -16.21
C GLY A 39 -4.55 -12.98 -14.89
N ASP A 40 -3.28 -13.37 -14.92
CA ASP A 40 -2.51 -13.85 -13.75
C ASP A 40 -1.69 -12.72 -13.10
N SER A 41 -2.18 -11.48 -13.18
CA SER A 41 -1.56 -10.32 -12.55
C SER A 41 -2.56 -9.44 -11.82
N LEU A 42 -2.09 -8.71 -10.82
CA LEU A 42 -2.80 -7.63 -10.16
C LEU A 42 -2.18 -6.30 -10.58
N LEU A 43 -3.03 -5.38 -11.04
CA LEU A 43 -2.67 -4.00 -11.28
C LEU A 43 -3.09 -3.17 -10.09
N GLY A 44 -2.15 -2.43 -9.52
CA GLY A 44 -2.37 -1.49 -8.43
C GLY A 44 -1.54 -0.24 -8.62
N GLU A 45 -1.37 0.49 -7.53
CA GLU A 45 -0.54 1.68 -7.46
C GLU A 45 0.12 1.83 -6.10
N VAL A 46 1.18 2.61 -6.07
CA VAL A 46 1.84 3.02 -4.83
C VAL A 46 0.94 4.04 -4.13
N VAL A 47 0.45 3.70 -2.94
CA VAL A 47 -0.37 4.62 -2.14
C VAL A 47 0.49 5.50 -1.24
N HIS A 48 1.65 4.99 -0.83
CA HIS A 48 2.53 5.67 0.09
C HIS A 48 3.96 5.13 -0.03
N VAL A 49 4.93 6.00 0.19
CA VAL A 49 6.31 5.62 0.50
C VAL A 49 6.54 6.06 1.93
N ASP A 50 6.82 5.10 2.82
CA ASP A 50 7.03 5.41 4.24
C ASP A 50 8.38 6.09 4.49
N ASP A 51 8.63 6.50 5.73
CA ASP A 51 9.84 7.21 6.14
C ASP A 51 11.13 6.38 5.97
N PHE A 52 11.03 5.04 5.91
CA PHE A 52 12.17 4.15 5.65
C PHE A 52 12.43 3.98 4.15
N GLY A 53 11.47 4.33 3.30
CA GLY A 53 11.52 4.15 1.86
C GLY A 53 10.91 2.85 1.37
N ASN A 54 10.07 2.20 2.18
CA ASN A 54 9.25 1.08 1.73
C ASN A 54 8.12 1.58 0.83
N ILE A 55 7.87 0.85 -0.25
CA ILE A 55 6.86 1.18 -1.25
C ILE A 55 5.59 0.42 -0.90
N ILE A 56 4.58 1.13 -0.40
CA ILE A 56 3.30 0.56 0.03
C ILE A 56 2.31 0.68 -1.12
N THR A 57 1.66 -0.42 -1.48
CA THR A 57 0.70 -0.48 -2.60
C THR A 57 -0.74 -0.51 -2.12
N ASN A 58 -1.71 -0.25 -3.00
CA ASN A 58 -3.14 -0.49 -2.70
C ASN A 58 -3.55 -1.97 -2.79
N ILE A 59 -2.60 -2.90 -3.02
CA ILE A 59 -2.89 -4.32 -3.14
C ILE A 59 -2.96 -4.93 -1.74
N ARG A 60 -4.11 -5.48 -1.37
CA ARG A 60 -4.33 -6.14 -0.07
C ARG A 60 -3.87 -7.59 -0.07
N GLU A 61 -3.56 -8.11 1.11
CA GLU A 61 -3.21 -9.52 1.33
C GLU A 61 -4.23 -10.49 0.69
N GLU A 62 -5.52 -10.21 0.85
CA GLU A 62 -6.61 -11.02 0.28
C GLU A 62 -6.48 -11.17 -1.25
N GLU A 63 -6.03 -10.13 -1.95
CA GLU A 63 -5.82 -10.17 -3.40
C GLU A 63 -4.58 -10.99 -3.77
N ILE A 64 -3.52 -10.91 -2.97
CA ILE A 64 -2.31 -11.75 -3.13
C ILE A 64 -2.64 -13.23 -2.92
N VAL A 65 -3.46 -13.55 -1.91
CA VAL A 65 -3.95 -14.90 -1.66
C VAL A 65 -4.80 -15.41 -2.83
N LYS A 66 -5.70 -14.58 -3.38
CA LYS A 66 -6.49 -14.91 -4.58
C LYS A 66 -5.63 -15.10 -5.84
N LEU A 67 -4.50 -14.39 -5.93
CA LEU A 67 -3.51 -14.56 -7.00
C LEU A 67 -2.73 -15.87 -6.86
N LYS A 68 -2.79 -16.54 -5.70
CA LYS A 68 -2.05 -17.78 -5.38
C LYS A 68 -0.54 -17.62 -5.53
N LEU A 69 -0.04 -16.43 -5.18
CA LEU A 69 1.39 -16.15 -5.22
C LEU A 69 2.13 -17.03 -4.20
N LYS A 70 3.16 -17.76 -4.64
CA LYS A 70 3.91 -18.69 -3.78
C LYS A 70 5.38 -18.33 -3.75
N GLY A 71 5.85 -17.81 -2.62
CA GLY A 71 7.26 -17.61 -2.30
C GLY A 71 8.00 -16.53 -3.10
N GLU A 72 7.58 -16.21 -4.33
CA GLU A 72 8.18 -15.20 -5.19
C GLU A 72 7.12 -14.45 -5.99
N ALA A 73 7.35 -13.15 -6.18
CA ALA A 73 6.56 -12.26 -7.01
C ALA A 73 7.41 -11.65 -8.12
N LYS A 74 6.87 -11.62 -9.35
CA LYS A 74 7.34 -10.69 -10.39
C LYS A 74 6.62 -9.37 -10.19
N ILE A 75 7.39 -8.31 -9.99
CA ILE A 75 6.87 -6.99 -9.67
C ILE A 75 7.39 -6.04 -10.73
N LYS A 76 6.46 -5.34 -11.38
CA LYS A 76 6.77 -4.19 -12.20
C LYS A 76 6.27 -2.95 -11.46
N VAL A 77 7.16 -2.04 -11.12
CA VAL A 77 6.81 -0.73 -10.57
C VAL A 77 7.40 0.34 -11.46
N ASP A 78 6.53 1.16 -12.04
CA ASP A 78 6.90 2.10 -13.11
C ASP A 78 7.70 1.41 -14.24
N SER A 79 8.97 1.79 -14.42
CA SER A 79 9.91 1.26 -15.43
C SER A 79 10.76 0.09 -14.92
N SER A 80 10.74 -0.18 -13.61
CA SER A 80 11.56 -1.18 -12.93
C SER A 80 10.88 -2.55 -12.88
N PHE A 81 11.65 -3.61 -13.14
CA PHE A 81 11.19 -5.00 -13.08
C PHE A 81 12.03 -5.79 -12.08
N LEU A 82 11.38 -6.41 -11.12
CA LEU A 82 12.02 -7.12 -10.02
C LEU A 82 11.38 -8.49 -9.86
N LYS A 83 12.19 -9.48 -9.48
CA LYS A 83 11.71 -10.76 -9.00
C LYS A 83 12.09 -10.87 -7.53
N LEU A 84 11.11 -10.71 -6.65
CA LEU A 84 11.34 -10.62 -5.21
C LEU A 84 10.74 -11.82 -4.49
N LYS A 85 11.41 -12.25 -3.42
CA LYS A 85 10.82 -13.23 -2.50
C LYS A 85 9.67 -12.57 -1.75
N LEU A 86 8.61 -13.34 -1.52
CA LEU A 86 7.56 -12.99 -0.57
C LEU A 86 8.02 -13.44 0.82
N CYS A 87 8.49 -12.49 1.59
CA CYS A 87 9.07 -12.66 2.91
C CYS A 87 8.05 -12.38 4.01
N ARG A 88 8.34 -12.86 5.22
CA ARG A 88 7.58 -12.55 6.44
C ARG A 88 8.22 -11.39 7.20
N THR A 89 9.54 -11.24 7.08
CA THR A 89 10.31 -10.19 7.74
C THR A 89 11.48 -9.74 6.88
N TYR A 90 12.00 -8.54 7.18
CA TYR A 90 13.19 -7.98 6.54
C TYR A 90 14.43 -8.87 6.70
N ALA A 91 14.51 -9.65 7.77
CA ALA A 91 15.62 -10.57 8.04
C ALA A 91 15.67 -11.80 7.13
N ASP A 92 14.63 -12.04 6.31
CA ASP A 92 14.58 -13.17 5.38
C ASP A 92 15.50 -12.99 4.16
N VAL A 93 16.08 -11.79 3.99
CA VAL A 93 17.05 -11.47 2.94
C VAL A 93 18.27 -10.76 3.53
N GLU A 94 19.39 -10.79 2.82
CA GLU A 94 20.60 -10.08 3.24
C GLU A 94 20.41 -8.57 3.20
N ARG A 95 21.32 -7.85 3.88
CA ARG A 95 21.36 -6.39 3.87
C ARG A 95 21.42 -5.86 2.43
N SER A 96 20.70 -4.79 2.17
CA SER A 96 20.61 -4.11 0.86
C SER A 96 19.98 -4.95 -0.26
N GLN A 97 19.41 -6.11 0.05
CA GLN A 97 18.58 -6.87 -0.89
C GLN A 97 17.13 -6.39 -0.87
N PHE A 98 16.51 -6.39 -2.05
CA PHE A 98 15.08 -6.14 -2.18
C PHE A 98 14.27 -7.35 -1.71
N LEU A 99 13.10 -7.08 -1.14
CA LEU A 99 12.11 -8.07 -0.76
C LEU A 99 10.70 -7.54 -0.99
N SER A 100 9.74 -8.46 -1.02
CA SER A 100 8.33 -8.13 -0.90
C SER A 100 7.74 -8.77 0.33
N LEU A 101 6.74 -8.15 0.94
CA LEU A 101 6.07 -8.67 2.12
C LEU A 101 4.64 -8.13 2.22
N ILE A 102 3.85 -8.71 3.13
CA ILE A 102 2.62 -8.09 3.61
C ILE A 102 2.96 -7.29 4.85
N GLY A 103 2.78 -5.96 4.77
CA GLY A 103 3.05 -5.06 5.88
C GLY A 103 2.01 -5.18 7.00
N SER A 104 2.27 -4.52 8.13
CA SER A 104 1.41 -4.56 9.32
C SER A 104 -0.02 -4.05 9.08
N HIS A 105 -0.21 -3.25 8.03
CA HIS A 105 -1.51 -2.72 7.63
C HIS A 105 -2.25 -3.60 6.61
N GLY A 106 -1.70 -4.78 6.28
CA GLY A 106 -2.32 -5.75 5.37
C GLY A 106 -2.16 -5.43 3.87
N TYR A 107 -1.24 -4.52 3.53
CA TYR A 107 -0.90 -4.16 2.15
C TYR A 107 0.36 -4.89 1.69
N PHE A 108 0.43 -5.17 0.39
CA PHE A 108 1.63 -5.67 -0.26
C PHE A 108 2.64 -4.53 -0.42
N GLU A 109 3.87 -4.79 0.01
CA GLU A 109 4.95 -3.82 0.09
C GLU A 109 6.18 -4.30 -0.68
N VAL A 110 6.92 -3.36 -1.27
CA VAL A 110 8.28 -3.58 -1.79
C VAL A 110 9.26 -2.82 -0.92
N ALA A 111 10.23 -3.54 -0.38
CA ALA A 111 11.17 -3.00 0.58
C ALA A 111 12.61 -3.41 0.24
N MET A 112 13.56 -2.80 0.93
CA MET A 112 14.97 -3.17 0.91
C MET A 112 15.44 -3.36 2.35
N ASN A 113 16.05 -4.51 2.66
CA ASN A 113 16.52 -4.76 4.02
C ASN A 113 17.62 -3.75 4.41
N GLN A 114 17.36 -2.92 5.42
CA GLN A 114 18.24 -1.83 5.85
C GLN A 114 18.64 -0.87 4.71
N GLY A 115 17.71 -0.59 3.81
CA GLY A 115 17.91 0.35 2.71
C GLY A 115 16.60 1.05 2.32
N ASN A 116 16.68 1.93 1.34
CA ASN A 116 15.54 2.71 0.87
C ASN A 116 15.16 2.25 -0.55
N ALA A 117 14.11 1.43 -0.66
CA ALA A 117 13.70 0.84 -1.93
C ALA A 117 13.16 1.89 -2.91
N ALA A 118 12.37 2.84 -2.42
CA ALA A 118 11.80 3.91 -3.24
C ALA A 118 12.88 4.78 -3.89
N LYS A 119 13.92 5.14 -3.14
CA LYS A 119 15.07 5.90 -3.64
C LYS A 119 15.85 5.12 -4.70
N GLU A 120 16.14 3.86 -4.43
CA GLU A 120 16.91 3.02 -5.35
C GLU A 120 16.16 2.77 -6.67
N LEU A 121 14.83 2.62 -6.61
CA LEU A 121 13.99 2.36 -7.77
C LEU A 121 13.42 3.63 -8.44
N GLY A 122 13.63 4.81 -7.84
CA GLY A 122 13.06 6.08 -8.30
C GLY A 122 11.52 6.16 -8.22
N VAL A 123 10.91 5.44 -7.28
CA VAL A 123 9.45 5.26 -7.16
C VAL A 123 8.83 6.26 -6.19
N ARG A 124 7.61 6.71 -6.49
CA ARG A 124 6.81 7.62 -5.67
C ARG A 124 5.33 7.21 -5.60
N ALA A 125 4.58 7.85 -4.69
CA ALA A 125 3.13 7.69 -4.62
C ALA A 125 2.46 8.05 -5.95
N GLY A 126 1.48 7.23 -6.35
CA GLY A 126 0.77 7.32 -7.63
C GLY A 126 1.34 6.44 -8.75
N ASP A 127 2.57 5.94 -8.61
CA ASP A 127 3.18 5.09 -9.63
C ASP A 127 2.44 3.76 -9.74
N LYS A 128 2.34 3.23 -10.97
CA LYS A 128 1.61 1.99 -11.23
C LYS A 128 2.45 0.77 -10.89
N VAL A 129 1.80 -0.19 -10.26
CA VAL A 129 2.39 -1.47 -9.85
C VAL A 129 1.66 -2.60 -10.55
N ARG A 130 2.41 -3.59 -11.03
CA ARG A 130 1.89 -4.89 -11.46
C ARG A 130 2.57 -5.99 -10.67
N VAL A 131 1.79 -6.85 -10.05
CA VAL A 131 2.28 -8.05 -9.35
C VAL A 131 1.77 -9.28 -10.11
N SER A 132 2.65 -10.22 -10.42
CA SER A 132 2.26 -11.50 -11.05
C SER A 132 3.03 -12.67 -10.45
N CYS A 133 2.48 -13.87 -10.62
CA CYS A 133 3.20 -15.10 -10.32
C CYS A 133 4.44 -15.26 -11.21
N THR A 134 5.38 -16.08 -10.75
CA THR A 134 6.55 -16.49 -11.55
C THR A 134 6.16 -17.45 -12.64
#